data_AF-A0A948CZF8-F1
#
_entry.id   AF-A0A948CZF8-F1
#
_cell.length_a   1.000
_cell.length_b   1.000
_cell.length_c   1.000
_cell.angle_alpha   90.00
_cell.angle_beta   90.00
_cell.angle_gamma   90.00
#
_symmetry.space_group_name_H-M   'P 1'
#
loop_
_entity.id
_entity.type
_entity.pdbx_description
1 polymer ?
#
loop_
_entity_poly.entity_id
_entity_poly.type
_entity_poly.pdbx_seq_one_letter_code
_entity_poly.pdbx_strand_id
1 'polypeptide(L)' 'MAKFRFEDLEIWSFSIKIADKLFDIADVLESKKLFRFADQLRSAAMSIYNNIAEGSGSDSNRDFSNNKF' A
#
# COMPACT_ATOMS: atom_id res chain seq x y z
N MET A 1 17.98 13.21 -3.12
CA MET A 1 17.04 12.89 -2.01
C MET A 1 17.58 11.66 -1.30
N ALA A 2 17.41 11.55 0.01
CA ALA A 2 17.78 10.34 0.74
C ALA A 2 16.82 9.21 0.37
N LYS A 3 17.37 8.06 -0.02
CA LYS A 3 16.62 6.84 -0.34
C LYS A 3 16.23 6.13 0.95
N PHE A 4 14.99 5.68 1.08
CA PHE A 4 14.55 4.91 2.23
C PHE A 4 14.86 3.42 2.06
N ARG A 5 15.15 2.71 3.17
CA ARG A 5 15.52 1.29 3.13
C ARG A 5 14.42 0.39 2.57
N PHE A 6 13.13 0.73 2.75
CA PHE A 6 12.02 -0.05 2.18
C PHE A 6 11.98 -0.02 0.65
N GLU A 7 12.55 1.01 0.02
CA GLU A 7 12.52 1.15 -1.44
C GLU A 7 13.39 0.09 -2.13
N ASP A 8 14.26 -0.60 -1.39
CA ASP A 8 15.03 -1.77 -1.84
C ASP A 8 14.27 -3.09 -1.67
N LEU A 9 13.14 -3.11 -0.96
CA LEU A 9 12.37 -4.33 -0.76
C LEU A 9 11.56 -4.66 -2.02
N GLU A 10 11.82 -5.84 -2.60
CA GLU A 10 11.09 -6.30 -3.78
C GLU A 10 9.57 -6.37 -3.52
N ILE A 11 9.18 -6.80 -2.32
CA ILE A 11 7.77 -6.86 -1.90
C ILE A 11 7.11 -5.47 -1.84
N TRP A 12 7.87 -4.42 -1.50
CA TRP A 12 7.39 -3.05 -1.55
C TRP A 12 7.20 -2.58 -3.01
N SER A 13 8.14 -2.91 -3.90
CA SER A 13 7.95 -2.63 -5.33
C SER A 13 6.73 -3.36 -5.92
N PHE A 14 6.50 -4.60 -5.51
CA PHE A 14 5.30 -5.35 -5.93
C PHE A 14 4.02 -4.72 -5.39
N SER A 15 4.00 -4.24 -4.15
CA SER A 15 2.81 -3.59 -3.61
C SER A 15 2.46 -2.28 -4.32
N ILE A 16 3.45 -1.50 -4.77
CA ILE A 16 3.21 -0.33 -5.64
C ILE A 16 2.52 -0.75 -6.94
N LYS A 17 3.01 -1.80 -7.61
CA LYS A 17 2.38 -2.31 -8.85
C LYS A 17 0.95 -2.82 -8.64
N ILE A 18 0.65 -3.35 -7.46
CA ILE A 18 -0.72 -3.74 -7.09
C ILE A 18 -1.56 -2.49 -6.86
N ALA A 19 -1.02 -1.48 -6.16
CA ALA A 19 -1.72 -0.23 -5.91
C ALA A 19 -2.11 0.50 -7.20
N ASP A 20 -1.22 0.55 -8.19
CA ASP A 20 -1.51 1.13 -9.51
C ASP A 20 -2.75 0.48 -10.16
N LYS A 21 -2.81 -0.86 -10.17
CA LYS A 21 -3.96 -1.60 -10.71
C LYS A 21 -5.25 -1.35 -9.92
N LEU A 22 -5.14 -1.20 -8.60
CA LEU A 22 -6.29 -0.89 -7.74
C LEU A 22 -6.78 0.54 -7.97
N PHE A 23 -5.87 1.49 -8.23
CA PHE A 23 -6.24 2.85 -8.61
C PHE A 23 -6.93 2.90 -9.97
N ASP A 24 -6.46 2.14 -10.97
CA ASP A 24 -7.15 2.02 -12.27
C ASP A 24 -8.60 1.54 -12.10
N ILE A 25 -8.82 0.54 -11.23
CA ILE A 25 -10.17 0.06 -10.92
C ILE A 25 -10.97 1.13 -10.16
N ALA A 26 -10.34 1.85 -9.23
CA ALA A 26 -11.00 2.92 -8.48
C ALA A 26 -11.47 4.05 -9.40
N ASP A 27 -10.69 4.42 -10.41
CA ASP A 27 -11.05 5.42 -11.41
C ASP A 27 -12.28 4.97 -12.23
N VAL A 28 -12.32 3.68 -12.62
CA VAL A 28 -13.51 3.10 -13.26
C VAL A 28 -14.73 3.16 -12.34
N LEU A 29 -14.58 2.84 -11.05
CA LEU A 29 -15.67 2.91 -10.07
C LEU A 29 -16.17 4.35 -9.88
N GLU A 30 -15.26 5.32 -9.83
CA GLU A 30 -15.58 6.74 -9.71
C GLU A 30 -16.32 7.25 -10.94
N SER A 31 -15.92 6.86 -12.16
CA SER A 31 -16.65 7.19 -13.39
C SER A 31 -18.10 6.67 -13.39
N LYS A 32 -18.34 5.57 -12.67
CA LYS A 32 -19.67 4.97 -12.45
C LYS A 32 -20.42 5.57 -11.25
N LYS A 33 -19.88 6.63 -10.63
CA LYS A 33 -20.41 7.29 -9.43
C LYS A 33 -20.46 6.38 -8.19
N LEU A 34 -19.64 5.33 -8.16
CA LEU A 34 -19.49 4.42 -7.02
C LEU A 34 -18.42 4.95 -6.05
N PHE A 35 -18.55 6.21 -5.62
CA PHE A 35 -17.50 6.96 -4.93
C PHE A 35 -16.96 6.28 -3.68
N ARG A 36 -17.85 5.70 -2.85
CA ARG A 36 -17.44 5.00 -1.62
C ARG A 36 -16.55 3.79 -1.91
N PHE A 37 -16.84 3.04 -2.98
CA PHE A 37 -16.02 1.89 -3.36
C PHE A 37 -14.68 2.32 -3.93
N ALA A 38 -14.66 3.37 -4.76
CA ALA A 38 -13.42 3.94 -5.27
C ALA A 38 -12.49 4.38 -4.13
N ASP A 39 -13.03 5.10 -3.14
CA ASP A 39 -12.25 5.60 -2.00
C ASP A 39 -11.72 4.47 -1.09
N GLN A 40 -12.55 3.46 -0.81
CA GLN A 40 -12.12 2.27 -0.07
C GLN A 40 -11.00 1.51 -0.80
N LEU A 41 -11.08 1.41 -2.12
CA LEU A 41 -10.07 0.71 -2.91
C LEU A 41 -8.75 1.46 -2.93
N ARG A 42 -8.79 2.80 -3.04
CA ARG A 42 -7.59 3.64 -2.94
C ARG A 42 -6.95 3.53 -1.56
N SER A 43 -7.76 3.62 -0.50
CA SER A 43 -7.29 3.49 0.88
C SER A 43 -6.64 2.12 1.14
N ALA A 44 -7.26 1.04 0.67
CA ALA A 44 -6.71 -0.31 0.79
C ALA A 44 -5.38 -0.45 0.03
N ALA A 45 -5.30 0.06 -1.20
CA ALA A 45 -4.08 0.07 -1.99
C ALA A 45 -2.92 0.78 -1.28
N MET A 46 -3.18 1.99 -0.75
CA MET A 46 -2.19 2.77 -0.01
C MET A 46 -1.71 2.06 1.27
N SER A 47 -2.65 1.40 1.96
CA SER A 47 -2.35 0.67 3.19
C SER A 47 -1.30 -0.43 2.98
N ILE A 48 -1.29 -1.13 1.84
CA ILE A 48 -0.37 -2.24 1.60
C ILE A 48 1.09 -1.77 1.62
N TYR A 49 1.45 -0.78 0.80
CA TYR A 49 2.84 -0.33 0.71
C TYR A 49 3.26 0.50 1.94
N ASN A 50 2.33 1.22 2.57
CA ASN A 50 2.60 1.94 3.82
C ASN A 50 2.92 0.98 4.97
N ASN A 51 2.17 -0.11 5.13
CA ASN A 51 2.46 -1.11 6.17
C ASN A 51 3.81 -1.80 5.97
N ILE A 52 4.21 -2.05 4.70
CA ILE A 52 5.54 -2.60 4.40
C ILE A 52 6.64 -1.59 4.76
N ALA A 53 6.44 -0.31 4.40
CA ALA A 53 7.38 0.75 4.72
C ALA A 53 7.53 0.93 6.25
N GLU A 54 6.42 0.97 6.99
CA GLU A 54 6.40 1.07 8.45
C GLU A 54 7.10 -0.12 9.10
N GLY A 55 6.73 -1.35 8.71
CA GLY A 55 7.36 -2.56 9.23
C GLY A 55 8.86 -2.63 8.96
N SER A 56 9.31 -2.14 7.80
CA SER A 56 10.75 -2.11 7.46
C SER A 56 11.60 -1.23 8.38
N GLY A 57 10.98 -0.27 9.07
CA GLY A 57 11.62 0.65 10.00
C GLY A 57 11.66 0.14 11.44
N SER A 58 10.99 -0.97 11.76
CA SER A 58 10.99 -1.53 13.11
C SER A 58 12.29 -2.28 13.41
N ASP A 59 13.02 -1.85 14.44
CA ASP A 59 14.28 -2.45 14.91
C ASP A 59 14.10 -3.83 15.59
N SER A 60 12.88 -4.33 15.74
CA SER A 60 12.60 -5.63 16.36
C SER A 60 11.83 -6.55 15.40
N ASN A 61 12.35 -7.78 15.17
CA ASN A 61 11.64 -8.86 14.45
C ASN A 61 10.23 -9.15 15.02
N ARG A 62 9.93 -8.65 16.23
CA ARG A 62 8.67 -8.84 16.95
C ARG A 62 7.60 -7.81 16.55
N ASP A 63 7.97 -6.67 15.98
CA ASP A 63 7.02 -5.65 15.52
C ASP A 63 6.62 -5.87 14.05
N PHE A 64 7.53 -6.43 13.23
CA PHE A 64 7.24 -6.82 11.85
C PHE A 64 6.09 -7.85 11.73
N SER A 65 5.92 -8.68 12.77
CA SER A 65 4.91 -9.75 12.83
C SER A 65 3.59 -9.34 13.48
N ASN A 66 3.47 -8.10 14.00
CA ASN A 66 2.32 -7.66 14.80
C ASN A 66 1.44 -6.60 14.12
N ASN A 67 1.55 -6.39 12.81
CA ASN A 67 0.54 -5.64 12.05
C ASN A 67 -0.77 -6.45 11.98
N LYS A 68 -1.56 -6.35 13.06
CA LYS A 68 -2.93 -6.81 13.14
C LYS A 68 -3.80 -5.89 12.31
N PHE A 69 -4.21 -6.39 11.15
CA PHE A 69 -5.40 -5.92 10.43
C PHE A 69 -6.65 -6.10 11.28
#